data_AF-A0A6J1UY62-F1
#
_entry.id   AF-A0A6J1UY62-F1
#
_cell.length_a   1.000
_cell.length_b   1.000
_cell.length_c   1.000
_cell.angle_alpha   90.00
_cell.angle_beta   90.00
_cell.angle_gamma   90.00
#
_symmetry.space_group_name_H-M   'P 1'
#
loop_
_entity.id
_entity.type
_entity.pdbx_description
1 polymer ?
#
loop_
_entity_poly.entity_id
_entity_poly.type
_entity_poly.pdbx_seq_one_letter_code
_entity_poly.pdbx_strand_id
1 'polypeptide(L)'
;MHGDSEYNIMFGPDICGPGTKKVHVIFNYKGKNVLINKDIRCKDDEFSHLYTLIVRPDNTYEVKIDNNKVESGSLEDDWDFLPPKKIKDPDAKKPDDWDERAKIDDPEDTKPEDWDKPEHIPDPDAKKPEDWDEEMDGEWEPPVIQNPDYKGEWKPRQIDNPSYKGKWIHPEIDNPEYTPDPNLYFYENFGVIGLDLWQVKSGTIFDNFLITDDEKFAEEFGNETWGATKDAEKKMKEQQDEDQRKKQEEEDKKKKEEEGEGEEEPEGEDNEEEEDEEEEEKEEDEDETEGPLKDEL
;
A
#
# COMPACT_ATOMS: atom_id res chain seq x y z
N MET A 1 13.39 -33.05 -12.46
CA MET A 1 12.60 -31.96 -11.86
C MET A 1 12.90 -30.67 -12.62
N HIS A 2 11.90 -29.81 -12.68
CA HIS A 2 11.87 -28.44 -13.20
C HIS A 2 10.60 -27.78 -12.63
N GLY A 3 10.45 -26.46 -12.73
CA GLY A 3 9.35 -25.73 -12.09
C GLY A 3 7.94 -26.27 -12.38
N ASP A 4 7.68 -26.72 -13.62
CA ASP A 4 6.39 -27.31 -14.01
C ASP A 4 6.21 -28.81 -13.62
N SER A 5 7.10 -29.38 -12.78
CA SER A 5 6.92 -30.75 -12.29
C SER A 5 5.80 -30.79 -11.27
N GLU A 6 4.87 -31.74 -11.40
CA GLU A 6 3.80 -31.93 -10.42
C GLU A 6 4.38 -32.21 -9.02
N TYR A 7 3.87 -31.48 -8.02
CA TYR A 7 4.25 -31.59 -6.62
C TYR A 7 3.00 -31.67 -5.74
N ASN A 8 3.10 -32.31 -4.58
CA ASN A 8 2.01 -32.38 -3.61
C ASN A 8 1.89 -31.09 -2.78
N ILE A 9 3.02 -30.64 -2.23
CA ILE A 9 3.13 -29.49 -1.33
C ILE A 9 4.38 -28.69 -1.72
N MET A 10 4.27 -27.37 -1.78
CA MET A 10 5.40 -26.45 -1.80
C MET A 10 5.35 -25.57 -0.55
N PHE A 11 6.44 -25.58 0.22
CA PHE A 11 6.57 -24.83 1.47
C PHE A 11 7.96 -24.19 1.57
N GLY A 12 8.02 -22.91 1.93
CA GLY A 12 9.28 -22.21 2.20
C GLY A 12 9.22 -20.70 1.95
N PRO A 13 10.27 -19.96 2.35
CA PRO A 13 10.37 -18.51 2.11
C PRO A 13 10.61 -18.18 0.63
N ASP A 14 9.98 -17.11 0.16
CA ASP A 14 10.18 -16.50 -1.16
C ASP A 14 10.40 -14.99 -1.02
N ILE A 15 11.51 -14.53 -1.59
CA ILE A 15 11.99 -13.16 -1.54
C ILE A 15 12.28 -12.70 -2.97
N CYS A 16 11.38 -11.88 -3.52
CA CYS A 16 11.53 -11.27 -4.84
C CYS A 16 11.38 -9.74 -4.71
N GLY A 17 12.52 -9.07 -4.50
CA GLY A 17 12.60 -7.62 -4.35
C GLY A 17 11.99 -7.10 -3.05
N PRO A 18 11.62 -5.80 -2.98
CA PRO A 18 11.01 -5.22 -1.78
C PRO A 18 9.53 -5.60 -1.61
N GLY A 19 8.84 -6.04 -2.68
CA GLY A 19 7.39 -6.30 -2.69
C GLY A 19 6.97 -7.72 -2.31
N THR A 20 7.82 -8.72 -2.55
CA THR A 20 7.51 -10.13 -2.26
C THR A 20 8.46 -10.64 -1.18
N LYS A 21 7.94 -10.85 0.04
CA LYS A 21 8.68 -11.39 1.21
C LYS A 21 7.75 -12.26 2.05
N LYS A 22 7.38 -13.43 1.51
CA LYS A 22 6.35 -14.30 2.10
C LYS A 22 6.78 -15.76 2.14
N VAL A 23 6.14 -16.54 3.01
CA VAL A 23 6.25 -17.99 3.06
C VAL A 23 5.17 -18.56 2.16
N HIS A 24 5.54 -19.26 1.10
CA HIS A 24 4.58 -20.04 0.33
C HIS A 24 4.14 -21.25 1.16
N VAL A 25 2.83 -21.50 1.12
CA VAL A 25 2.22 -22.74 1.59
C VAL A 25 1.20 -23.12 0.51
N ILE A 26 1.61 -23.99 -0.41
CA ILE A 26 0.83 -24.33 -1.61
C ILE A 26 0.56 -25.83 -1.59
N PHE A 27 -0.71 -26.18 -1.72
CA PHE A 27 -1.17 -27.57 -1.78
C PHE A 27 -1.71 -27.87 -3.17
N ASN A 28 -1.36 -29.02 -3.73
CA ASN A 28 -2.00 -29.52 -4.95
C ASN A 28 -3.31 -30.19 -4.60
N TYR A 29 -4.42 -29.68 -5.15
CA TYR A 29 -5.74 -30.26 -5.00
C TYR A 29 -6.42 -30.37 -6.36
N LYS A 30 -6.84 -31.58 -6.73
CA LYS A 30 -7.50 -31.89 -8.02
C LYS A 30 -6.72 -31.37 -9.24
N GLY A 31 -5.38 -31.46 -9.20
CA GLY A 31 -4.49 -31.02 -10.28
C GLY A 31 -4.27 -29.51 -10.37
N LYS A 32 -4.67 -28.74 -9.33
CA LYS A 32 -4.40 -27.31 -9.21
C LYS A 32 -3.55 -27.03 -7.98
N ASN A 33 -2.54 -26.19 -8.14
CA ASN A 33 -1.72 -25.69 -7.04
C ASN A 33 -2.46 -24.49 -6.40
N VAL A 34 -3.02 -24.68 -5.21
CA VAL A 34 -3.80 -23.66 -4.49
C VAL A 34 -2.90 -22.99 -3.47
N LEU A 35 -2.76 -21.67 -3.57
CA LEU A 35 -1.95 -20.86 -2.65
C LEU A 35 -2.76 -20.52 -1.40
N ILE A 36 -2.06 -20.35 -0.27
CA ILE A 36 -2.65 -19.84 0.97
C ILE A 36 -3.15 -18.40 0.79
N ASN A 37 -4.36 -18.11 1.30
CA ASN A 37 -5.00 -16.80 1.22
C ASN A 37 -4.40 -15.79 2.22
N LYS A 38 -3.72 -16.28 3.27
CA LYS A 38 -3.04 -15.47 4.30
C LYS A 38 -1.61 -15.12 3.90
N ASP A 39 -1.21 -13.87 4.18
CA ASP A 39 0.16 -13.41 3.94
C ASP A 39 1.05 -13.69 5.16
N ILE A 40 1.83 -14.77 5.09
CA ILE A 40 2.80 -15.15 6.11
C ILE A 40 4.15 -14.50 5.76
N ARG A 41 4.56 -13.46 6.48
CA ARG A 41 5.84 -12.78 6.20
C ARG A 41 7.04 -13.69 6.49
N CYS A 42 7.95 -13.82 5.52
CA CYS A 42 9.22 -14.53 5.72
C CYS A 42 10.27 -13.63 6.40
N LYS A 43 11.35 -14.26 6.84
CA LYS A 43 12.56 -13.58 7.32
C LYS A 43 13.43 -13.15 6.15
N ASP A 44 14.11 -12.01 6.29
CA ASP A 44 14.87 -11.34 5.24
C ASP A 44 16.23 -10.80 5.71
N ASP A 45 16.74 -11.31 6.83
CA ASP A 45 18.09 -11.02 7.34
C ASP A 45 19.11 -12.10 6.90
N GLU A 46 20.35 -12.02 7.41
CA GLU A 46 21.47 -12.88 7.01
C GLU A 46 21.66 -14.12 7.91
N PHE A 47 20.77 -14.37 8.87
CA PHE A 47 20.88 -15.46 9.84
C PHE A 47 20.14 -16.73 9.41
N SER A 48 20.50 -17.85 10.05
CA SER A 48 19.79 -19.12 9.91
C SER A 48 18.39 -19.03 10.52
N HIS A 49 17.37 -19.46 9.77
CA HIS A 49 15.97 -19.51 10.21
C HIS A 49 15.35 -20.88 10.00
N LEU A 50 14.59 -21.33 11.01
CA LEU A 50 13.88 -22.60 10.96
C LEU A 50 12.45 -22.39 10.45
N TYR A 51 12.05 -23.12 9.42
CA TYR A 51 10.68 -23.11 8.89
C TYR A 51 10.04 -24.49 9.07
N THR A 52 8.89 -24.53 9.76
CA THR A 52 8.16 -25.78 10.03
C THR A 52 6.72 -25.66 9.56
N LEU A 53 6.29 -26.59 8.71
CA LEU A 53 4.88 -26.78 8.34
C LEU A 53 4.37 -28.05 9.03
N ILE A 54 3.27 -27.93 9.75
CA ILE A 54 2.53 -29.03 10.38
C ILE A 54 1.17 -29.09 9.68
N VAL A 55 0.76 -30.28 9.24
CA VAL A 55 -0.57 -30.53 8.66
C VAL A 55 -1.16 -31.73 9.38
N ARG A 56 -2.39 -31.59 9.89
CA ARG A 56 -3.02 -32.57 10.77
C ARG A 56 -4.21 -33.28 10.09
N PRO A 57 -4.55 -34.52 10.51
CA PRO A 57 -5.66 -35.29 9.93
C PRO A 57 -7.07 -34.70 10.13
N ASP A 58 -7.21 -33.61 10.89
CA ASP A 58 -8.46 -32.89 11.14
C ASP A 58 -8.67 -31.71 10.20
N ASN A 59 -7.97 -31.70 9.05
CA ASN A 59 -7.88 -30.57 8.12
C ASN A 59 -7.35 -29.27 8.76
N THR A 60 -6.57 -29.34 9.85
CA THR A 60 -5.86 -28.15 10.38
C THR A 60 -4.40 -28.10 9.97
N TYR A 61 -3.83 -26.90 9.97
CA TYR A 61 -2.40 -26.68 9.73
C TYR A 61 -1.83 -25.67 10.72
N GLU A 62 -0.52 -25.68 10.85
CA GLU A 62 0.24 -24.73 11.64
C GLU A 62 1.59 -24.45 10.97
N VAL A 63 1.96 -23.17 10.88
CA VAL A 63 3.27 -22.72 10.42
C VAL A 63 4.03 -22.14 11.59
N LYS A 64 5.23 -22.68 11.84
CA LYS A 64 6.19 -22.12 12.80
C LYS A 64 7.38 -21.54 12.04
N ILE A 65 7.88 -20.39 12.52
CA ILE A 65 9.18 -19.83 12.13
C ILE A 65 10.00 -19.71 13.42
N ASP A 66 11.26 -20.14 13.41
CA ASP A 66 12.16 -20.07 14.58
C ASP A 66 11.58 -20.81 15.81
N ASN A 67 10.90 -21.94 15.59
CA ASN A 67 10.06 -22.68 16.56
C ASN A 67 8.89 -21.89 17.19
N ASN A 68 8.62 -20.65 16.77
CA ASN A 68 7.48 -19.86 17.20
C ASN A 68 6.32 -20.01 16.20
N LYS A 69 5.11 -20.26 16.70
CA LYS A 69 3.91 -20.30 15.85
C LYS A 69 3.62 -18.92 15.27
N VAL A 70 3.65 -18.82 13.93
CA VAL A 70 3.32 -17.58 13.21
C VAL A 70 1.91 -17.61 12.62
N GLU A 71 1.42 -18.78 12.22
CA GLU A 71 0.09 -18.92 11.62
C GLU A 71 -0.52 -20.30 11.96
N SER A 72 -1.84 -20.38 12.06
CA SER A 72 -2.58 -21.64 12.25
C SER A 72 -4.05 -21.48 11.90
N GLY A 73 -4.63 -22.48 11.22
CA GLY A 73 -6.04 -22.45 10.83
C GLY A 73 -6.51 -23.79 10.27
N SER A 74 -7.61 -23.74 9.53
CA SER A 74 -8.14 -24.87 8.77
C SER A 74 -7.69 -24.78 7.30
N LEU A 75 -7.52 -25.93 6.66
CA LEU A 75 -7.28 -26.02 5.22
C LEU A 75 -8.49 -25.50 4.43
N GLU A 76 -9.71 -25.72 4.93
CA GLU A 76 -10.95 -25.30 4.25
C GLU A 76 -11.18 -23.79 4.21
N ASP A 77 -10.73 -23.03 5.21
CA ASP A 77 -11.05 -21.60 5.31
C ASP A 77 -9.87 -20.71 4.86
N ASP A 78 -8.63 -21.21 4.89
CA ASP A 78 -7.42 -20.47 4.51
C ASP A 78 -6.92 -20.74 3.06
N TRP A 79 -7.58 -21.63 2.30
CA TRP A 79 -7.34 -21.89 0.87
C TRP A 79 -8.64 -22.06 0.10
N ASP A 80 -8.65 -21.63 -1.16
CA ASP A 80 -9.78 -21.79 -2.09
C ASP A 80 -9.85 -23.20 -2.72
N PHE A 81 -9.81 -24.26 -1.90
CA PHE A 81 -9.93 -25.66 -2.37
C PHE A 81 -11.33 -25.99 -2.91
N LEU A 82 -12.36 -25.46 -2.25
CA LEU A 82 -13.77 -25.79 -2.46
C LEU A 82 -14.55 -24.55 -2.93
N PRO A 83 -15.69 -24.71 -3.62
CA PRO A 83 -16.60 -23.61 -3.90
C PRO A 83 -17.02 -22.89 -2.60
N PRO A 84 -17.39 -21.60 -2.65
CA PRO A 84 -17.79 -20.86 -1.45
C PRO A 84 -19.00 -21.53 -0.80
N LYS A 85 -18.98 -21.67 0.53
CA LYS A 85 -20.03 -22.32 1.34
C LYS A 85 -21.42 -21.69 1.11
N LYS A 86 -21.45 -20.38 0.81
CA LYS A 86 -22.65 -19.61 0.47
C LYS A 86 -22.49 -18.85 -0.83
N ILE A 87 -23.60 -18.69 -1.56
CA ILE A 87 -23.70 -17.86 -2.76
C ILE A 87 -24.86 -16.87 -2.64
N LYS A 88 -24.80 -15.79 -3.40
CA LYS A 88 -25.95 -14.88 -3.56
C LYS A 88 -27.05 -15.61 -4.32
N ASP A 89 -28.26 -15.56 -3.78
CA ASP A 89 -29.45 -16.20 -4.37
C ASP A 89 -29.75 -15.70 -5.80
N PRO A 90 -29.57 -16.52 -6.86
CA PRO A 90 -29.75 -16.06 -8.23
C PRO A 90 -31.18 -15.62 -8.56
N ASP A 91 -32.18 -16.04 -7.77
CA ASP A 91 -33.59 -15.68 -7.94
C ASP A 91 -33.98 -14.42 -7.16
N ALA A 92 -33.21 -14.02 -6.15
CA ALA A 92 -33.49 -12.85 -5.34
C ALA A 92 -33.18 -11.54 -6.09
N LYS A 93 -34.18 -10.66 -6.16
CA LYS A 93 -34.04 -9.30 -6.70
C LYS A 93 -34.44 -8.29 -5.65
N LYS A 94 -33.81 -7.10 -5.70
CA LYS A 94 -34.22 -5.96 -4.88
C LYS A 94 -35.70 -5.67 -5.19
N PRO A 95 -36.61 -5.65 -4.19
CA PRO A 95 -38.00 -5.28 -4.42
C PRO A 95 -38.11 -3.82 -4.91
N ASP A 96 -39.00 -3.55 -5.86
CA ASP A 96 -39.26 -2.18 -6.34
C ASP A 96 -39.78 -1.25 -5.22
N ASP A 97 -40.45 -1.82 -4.22
CA ASP A 97 -40.94 -1.14 -3.00
C ASP A 97 -39.83 -0.94 -1.93
N TRP A 98 -38.56 -1.21 -2.25
CA TRP A 98 -37.45 -1.07 -1.30
C TRP A 98 -36.75 0.28 -1.40
N ASP A 99 -37.22 1.24 -0.61
CA ASP A 99 -36.62 2.56 -0.54
C ASP A 99 -35.34 2.58 0.32
N GLU A 100 -34.22 2.91 -0.32
CA GLU A 100 -32.89 3.04 0.30
C GLU A 100 -32.54 4.52 0.59
N ARG A 101 -33.43 5.46 0.25
CA ARG A 101 -33.24 6.88 0.54
C ARG A 101 -33.57 7.10 2.00
N ALA A 102 -32.55 7.27 2.84
CA ALA A 102 -32.73 7.60 4.26
C ALA A 102 -33.47 8.94 4.45
N LYS A 103 -33.32 9.86 3.48
CA LYS A 103 -34.03 11.13 3.43
C LYS A 103 -34.79 11.28 2.12
N ILE A 104 -35.97 11.86 2.20
CA ILE A 104 -36.79 12.28 1.05
C ILE A 104 -37.08 13.77 1.17
N ASP A 105 -37.37 14.37 0.04
CA ASP A 105 -37.85 15.74 -0.03
C ASP A 105 -39.24 15.84 0.61
N ASP A 106 -39.46 16.84 1.46
CA ASP A 106 -40.71 17.05 2.19
C ASP A 106 -41.84 17.43 1.21
N PRO A 107 -42.90 16.61 1.06
CA PRO A 107 -43.99 16.90 0.13
C PRO A 107 -44.89 18.05 0.58
N GLU A 108 -44.82 18.45 1.86
CA GLU A 108 -45.59 19.58 2.41
C GLU A 108 -44.80 20.90 2.38
N ASP A 109 -43.47 20.85 2.14
CA ASP A 109 -42.64 22.05 1.99
C ASP A 109 -42.82 22.61 0.57
N THR A 110 -43.49 23.75 0.47
CA THR A 110 -43.76 24.43 -0.80
C THR A 110 -42.88 25.66 -0.95
N LYS A 111 -42.39 25.93 -2.17
CA LYS A 111 -41.57 27.11 -2.47
C LYS A 111 -42.28 28.38 -1.99
N PRO A 112 -41.71 29.15 -1.03
CA PRO A 112 -42.32 30.40 -0.59
C PRO A 112 -42.38 31.40 -1.74
N GLU A 113 -43.47 32.18 -1.84
CA GLU A 113 -43.64 33.19 -2.90
C GLU A 113 -42.52 34.25 -2.90
N ASP A 114 -41.92 34.54 -1.73
CA ASP A 114 -40.79 35.46 -1.54
C ASP A 114 -39.40 34.84 -1.83
N TRP A 115 -39.34 33.66 -2.45
CA TRP A 115 -38.07 32.98 -2.77
C TRP A 115 -37.54 33.30 -4.18
N ASP A 116 -38.41 33.47 -5.19
CA ASP A 116 -38.00 33.91 -6.54
C ASP A 116 -37.74 35.41 -6.59
N LYS A 117 -36.67 35.82 -5.91
CA LYS A 117 -36.11 37.15 -6.05
C LYS A 117 -35.09 37.16 -7.19
N PRO A 118 -35.01 38.26 -7.98
CA PRO A 118 -34.00 38.34 -9.04
C PRO A 118 -32.61 38.33 -8.42
N GLU A 119 -31.68 37.63 -9.07
CA GLU A 119 -30.28 37.48 -8.65
C GLU A 119 -29.57 38.85 -8.57
N HIS A 120 -29.93 39.75 -9.48
CA HIS A 120 -29.43 41.12 -9.56
C HIS A 120 -30.57 42.11 -9.36
N ILE A 121 -30.36 43.13 -8.52
CA ILE A 121 -31.26 44.28 -8.35
C ILE A 121 -30.50 45.57 -8.64
N PRO A 122 -31.16 46.63 -9.15
CA PRO A 122 -30.50 47.93 -9.26
C PRO A 122 -30.16 48.48 -7.87
N ASP A 123 -28.97 49.05 -7.71
CA ASP A 123 -28.46 49.55 -6.43
C ASP A 123 -29.35 50.69 -5.90
N PRO A 124 -30.00 50.52 -4.73
CA PRO A 124 -30.90 51.53 -4.16
C PRO A 124 -30.16 52.74 -3.56
N ASP A 125 -28.86 52.63 -3.28
CA ASP A 125 -28.02 53.72 -2.77
C ASP A 125 -27.26 54.46 -3.87
N ALA A 126 -27.25 53.92 -5.10
CA ALA A 126 -26.67 54.60 -6.26
C ALA A 126 -27.45 55.87 -6.62
N LYS A 127 -26.73 56.98 -6.75
CA LYS A 127 -27.27 58.28 -7.15
C LYS A 127 -26.73 58.65 -8.52
N LYS A 128 -27.61 59.18 -9.37
CA LYS A 128 -27.24 59.76 -10.66
C LYS A 128 -26.11 60.80 -10.46
N PRO A 129 -24.99 60.70 -11.19
CA PRO A 129 -23.93 61.70 -11.15
C PRO A 129 -24.44 63.09 -11.54
N GLU A 130 -23.92 64.15 -10.92
CA GLU A 130 -24.35 65.54 -11.19
C GLU A 130 -24.00 66.02 -12.61
N ASP A 131 -22.98 65.42 -13.25
CA ASP A 131 -22.52 65.70 -14.61
C ASP A 131 -23.19 64.83 -15.71
N TRP A 132 -24.25 64.07 -15.42
CA TRP A 132 -24.91 63.19 -16.42
C TRP A 132 -25.97 63.90 -17.26
N ASP A 133 -25.75 63.96 -18.58
CA ASP A 133 -26.64 64.61 -19.56
C ASP A 133 -27.57 63.61 -20.27
N GLU A 134 -28.88 63.72 -19.98
CA GLU A 134 -29.90 62.82 -20.54
C GLU A 134 -30.14 63.01 -22.06
N GLU A 135 -29.77 64.15 -22.65
CA GLU A 135 -29.96 64.41 -24.09
C GLU A 135 -28.84 63.80 -24.94
N MET A 136 -27.65 63.60 -24.35
CA MET A 136 -26.47 63.05 -25.02
C MET A 136 -26.17 61.59 -24.64
N ASP A 137 -26.31 61.22 -23.36
CA ASP A 137 -25.94 59.90 -22.82
C ASP A 137 -27.17 58.98 -22.57
N GLY A 138 -28.38 59.55 -22.56
CA GLY A 138 -29.66 58.82 -22.39
C GLY A 138 -30.17 58.73 -20.95
N GLU A 139 -31.25 57.96 -20.74
CA GLU A 139 -31.81 57.71 -19.41
C GLU A 139 -30.80 56.95 -18.53
N TRP A 140 -30.50 57.48 -17.35
CA TRP A 140 -29.52 56.88 -16.43
C TRP A 140 -30.10 55.64 -15.73
N GLU A 141 -29.49 54.47 -15.94
CA GLU A 141 -29.80 53.25 -15.21
C GLU A 141 -28.80 53.03 -14.05
N PRO A 142 -29.27 52.81 -12.81
CA PRO A 142 -28.38 52.50 -11.69
C PRO A 142 -27.65 51.16 -11.88
N PRO A 143 -26.40 51.04 -11.38
CA PRO A 143 -25.63 49.80 -11.47
C PRO A 143 -26.37 48.64 -10.80
N VAL A 144 -26.31 47.46 -11.41
CA VAL A 144 -26.90 46.25 -10.84
C VAL A 144 -25.97 45.62 -9.80
N ILE A 145 -26.50 45.36 -8.61
CA ILE A 145 -25.81 44.67 -7.51
C ILE A 145 -26.44 43.29 -7.28
N GLN A 146 -25.63 42.36 -6.75
CA GLN A 146 -26.12 41.06 -6.30
C GLN A 146 -27.15 41.28 -5.19
N ASN A 147 -28.35 40.72 -5.37
CA ASN A 147 -29.43 40.86 -4.42
C ASN A 147 -29.13 40.10 -3.12
N PRO A 148 -29.04 40.76 -1.95
CA PRO A 148 -28.74 40.09 -0.69
C PRO A 148 -29.85 39.13 -0.22
N ASP A 149 -31.08 39.28 -0.73
CA ASP A 149 -32.19 38.38 -0.49
C ASP A 149 -32.26 37.19 -1.48
N TYR A 150 -31.34 37.09 -2.46
CA TYR A 150 -31.31 35.96 -3.40
C TYR A 150 -30.84 34.68 -2.70
N LYS A 151 -31.77 33.73 -2.53
CA LYS A 151 -31.54 32.47 -1.81
C LYS A 151 -31.18 31.28 -2.72
N GLY A 152 -30.92 31.55 -4.00
CA GLY A 152 -30.62 30.52 -5.02
C GLY A 152 -31.82 29.66 -5.39
N GLU A 153 -31.58 28.59 -6.17
CA GLU A 153 -32.62 27.62 -6.53
C GLU A 153 -33.23 26.96 -5.29
N TRP A 154 -34.54 27.14 -5.09
CA TRP A 154 -35.26 26.51 -3.98
C TRP A 154 -35.18 24.98 -4.10
N LYS A 155 -34.82 24.33 -2.99
CA LYS A 155 -34.91 22.88 -2.83
C LYS A 155 -35.75 22.58 -1.58
N PRO A 156 -36.69 21.63 -1.66
CA PRO A 156 -37.49 21.22 -0.50
C PRO A 156 -36.60 20.73 0.64
N ARG A 157 -37.06 20.94 1.87
CA ARG A 157 -36.40 20.42 3.07
C ARG A 157 -36.37 18.90 3.03
N GLN A 158 -35.26 18.32 3.46
CA GLN A 158 -35.13 16.87 3.56
C GLN A 158 -35.63 16.35 4.91
N ILE A 159 -36.65 15.49 4.87
CA ILE A 159 -37.19 14.76 6.02
C ILE A 159 -36.68 13.32 6.02
N ASP A 160 -36.60 12.72 7.21
CA ASP A 160 -36.27 11.30 7.33
C ASP A 160 -37.41 10.45 6.76
N ASN A 161 -37.07 9.52 5.86
CA ASN A 161 -38.05 8.75 5.09
C ASN A 161 -38.69 7.66 5.96
N PRO A 162 -40.02 7.70 6.22
CA PRO A 162 -40.69 6.68 7.02
C PRO A 162 -40.69 5.28 6.36
N SER A 163 -40.46 5.22 5.04
CA SER A 163 -40.39 4.00 4.25
C SER A 163 -38.96 3.48 4.04
N TYR A 164 -37.94 4.09 4.68
CA TYR A 164 -36.55 3.65 4.58
C TYR A 164 -36.36 2.27 5.22
N LYS A 165 -36.10 1.26 4.38
CA LYS A 165 -35.92 -0.14 4.82
C LYS A 165 -34.44 -0.52 5.03
N GLY A 166 -33.52 0.44 4.90
CA GLY A 166 -32.07 0.21 4.88
C GLY A 166 -31.53 -0.09 3.48
N LYS A 167 -30.22 -0.27 3.35
CA LYS A 167 -29.64 -0.80 2.10
C LYS A 167 -30.08 -2.26 1.91
N TRP A 168 -30.52 -2.62 0.70
CA TRP A 168 -30.89 -4.00 0.40
C TRP A 168 -29.67 -4.90 0.44
N ILE A 169 -29.62 -5.79 1.44
CA ILE A 169 -28.61 -6.85 1.50
C ILE A 169 -29.15 -8.02 0.70
N HIS A 170 -28.41 -8.39 -0.34
CA HIS A 170 -28.73 -9.55 -1.16
C HIS A 170 -28.70 -10.82 -0.29
N PRO A 171 -29.76 -11.64 -0.26
CA PRO A 171 -29.76 -12.86 0.55
C PRO A 171 -28.69 -13.85 0.07
N GLU A 172 -28.11 -14.56 1.03
CA GLU A 172 -27.14 -15.63 0.82
C GLU A 172 -27.82 -16.98 1.07
N ILE A 173 -27.68 -17.89 0.12
CA ILE A 173 -28.16 -19.27 0.21
C ILE A 173 -26.96 -20.23 0.28
N ASP A 174 -27.17 -21.41 0.86
CA ASP A 174 -26.16 -22.47 0.87
C ASP A 174 -25.88 -22.92 -0.58
N ASN A 175 -24.61 -23.07 -0.93
CA ASN A 175 -24.19 -23.37 -2.29
C ASN A 175 -24.44 -24.86 -2.61
N PRO A 176 -25.28 -25.22 -3.60
CA PRO A 176 -25.52 -26.62 -3.95
C PRO A 176 -24.29 -27.34 -4.50
N GLU A 177 -23.28 -26.60 -4.99
CA GLU A 177 -22.01 -27.15 -5.48
C GLU A 177 -20.97 -27.34 -4.36
N TYR A 178 -21.22 -26.83 -3.14
CA TYR A 178 -20.33 -27.06 -2.00
C TYR A 178 -20.52 -28.47 -1.46
N THR A 179 -19.44 -29.25 -1.42
CA THR A 179 -19.36 -30.54 -0.73
C THR A 179 -18.12 -30.53 0.16
N PRO A 180 -18.25 -30.75 1.49
CA PRO A 180 -17.10 -30.81 2.38
C PRO A 180 -16.21 -32.02 2.06
N ASP A 181 -14.90 -31.84 2.14
CA ASP A 181 -13.92 -32.90 1.88
C ASP A 181 -13.04 -33.12 3.12
N PRO A 182 -13.20 -34.23 3.87
CA PRO A 182 -12.41 -34.49 5.07
C PRO A 182 -10.97 -34.92 4.77
N ASN A 183 -10.57 -35.04 3.49
CA ASN A 183 -9.26 -35.55 3.08
C ASN A 183 -8.39 -34.49 2.40
N LEU A 184 -8.64 -33.19 2.60
CA LEU A 184 -7.83 -32.11 2.00
C LEU A 184 -6.35 -32.19 2.41
N TYR A 185 -6.07 -32.70 3.62
CA TYR A 185 -4.72 -32.92 4.12
C TYR A 185 -4.01 -34.14 3.48
N PHE A 186 -4.75 -35.06 2.85
CA PHE A 186 -4.27 -36.40 2.54
C PHE A 186 -3.66 -36.49 1.13
N TYR A 187 -2.47 -37.09 1.06
CA TYR A 187 -1.79 -37.45 -0.18
C TYR A 187 -1.39 -38.93 -0.14
N GLU A 188 -1.47 -39.62 -1.27
CA GLU A 188 -1.20 -41.07 -1.34
C GLU A 188 0.26 -41.43 -1.02
N ASN A 189 1.21 -40.57 -1.41
CA ASN A 189 2.65 -40.84 -1.26
C ASN A 189 3.49 -39.55 -1.33
N PHE A 190 4.51 -39.45 -0.47
CA PHE A 190 5.60 -38.49 -0.55
C PHE A 190 6.93 -39.25 -0.72
N GLY A 191 7.42 -39.34 -1.95
CA GLY A 191 8.65 -40.11 -2.28
C GLY A 191 9.90 -39.28 -2.58
N VAL A 192 9.76 -37.96 -2.75
CA VAL A 192 10.84 -37.06 -3.20
C VAL A 192 10.72 -35.71 -2.49
N ILE A 193 11.84 -35.20 -1.97
CA ILE A 193 12.04 -33.78 -1.67
C ILE A 193 12.87 -33.21 -2.81
N GLY A 194 12.52 -32.03 -3.30
CA GLY A 194 13.33 -31.34 -4.31
C GLY A 194 13.32 -29.84 -4.11
N LEU A 195 14.45 -29.22 -4.45
CA LEU A 195 14.70 -27.80 -4.38
C LEU A 195 14.87 -27.30 -5.82
N ASP A 196 13.84 -26.68 -6.37
CA ASP A 196 13.85 -26.06 -7.70
C ASP A 196 13.52 -24.58 -7.51
N LEU A 197 14.56 -23.74 -7.60
CA LEU A 197 14.54 -22.34 -7.16
C LEU A 197 15.33 -21.47 -8.14
N TRP A 198 14.89 -20.23 -8.33
CA TRP A 198 15.66 -19.20 -9.03
C TRP A 198 16.30 -18.24 -8.03
N GLN A 199 17.58 -17.91 -8.22
CA GLN A 199 18.29 -16.92 -7.40
C GLN A 199 19.03 -15.91 -8.27
N VAL A 200 18.89 -14.62 -7.95
CA VAL A 200 19.66 -13.53 -8.59
C VAL A 200 21.03 -13.38 -7.91
N LYS A 201 21.04 -13.26 -6.58
CA LYS A 201 22.25 -13.31 -5.75
C LYS A 201 22.30 -14.68 -5.08
N SER A 202 23.26 -15.53 -5.45
CA SER A 202 23.52 -16.80 -4.78
C SER A 202 24.09 -16.59 -3.38
N GLY A 203 23.84 -17.53 -2.47
CA GLY A 203 24.43 -17.54 -1.13
C GLY A 203 23.60 -18.23 -0.07
N THR A 204 22.33 -18.54 -0.35
CA THR A 204 21.45 -19.28 0.57
C THR A 204 21.98 -20.68 0.82
N ILE A 205 22.04 -21.07 2.09
CA ILE A 205 22.37 -22.41 2.54
C ILE A 205 21.08 -23.03 3.08
N PHE A 206 20.79 -24.28 2.69
CA PHE A 206 19.71 -25.07 3.26
C PHE A 206 20.32 -26.28 3.97
N ASP A 207 19.90 -26.54 5.21
CA ASP A 207 20.33 -27.67 6.02
C ASP A 207 19.17 -28.14 6.93
N ASN A 208 19.37 -29.24 7.64
CA ASN A 208 18.50 -29.77 8.70
C ASN A 208 17.07 -30.14 8.23
N PHE A 209 16.95 -30.60 6.98
CA PHE A 209 15.70 -31.15 6.44
C PHE A 209 15.17 -32.30 7.30
N LEU A 210 13.95 -32.14 7.82
CA LEU A 210 13.22 -33.16 8.56
C LEU A 210 11.80 -33.32 8.01
N ILE A 211 11.37 -34.55 7.79
CA ILE A 211 9.97 -34.93 7.59
C ILE A 211 9.65 -36.01 8.61
N THR A 212 8.61 -35.79 9.42
CA THR A 212 8.20 -36.65 10.53
C THR A 212 6.69 -36.51 10.76
N ASP A 213 6.10 -37.47 11.47
CA ASP A 213 4.71 -37.50 11.92
C ASP A 213 4.51 -37.04 13.38
N ASP A 214 5.59 -36.77 14.13
CA ASP A 214 5.54 -36.27 15.52
C ASP A 214 5.96 -34.79 15.61
N GLU A 215 5.01 -33.92 15.95
CA GLU A 215 5.20 -32.48 16.17
C GLU A 215 6.21 -32.16 17.28
N LYS A 216 6.29 -32.99 18.32
CA LYS A 216 7.22 -32.78 19.45
C LYS A 216 8.65 -33.12 19.04
N PHE A 217 8.83 -34.23 18.32
CA PHE A 217 10.13 -34.59 17.78
C PHE A 217 10.65 -33.53 16.81
N ALA A 218 9.77 -32.94 15.98
CA ALA A 218 10.14 -31.82 15.12
C ALA A 218 10.57 -30.57 15.91
N GLU A 219 9.87 -30.23 16.99
CA GLU A 219 10.21 -29.09 17.85
C GLU A 219 11.53 -29.31 18.63
N GLU A 220 11.73 -30.51 19.18
CA GLU A 220 12.97 -30.95 19.84
C GLU A 220 14.16 -30.89 18.87
N PHE A 221 14.04 -31.48 17.68
CA PHE A 221 15.08 -31.44 16.65
C PHE A 221 15.40 -30.01 16.20
N GLY A 222 14.38 -29.14 16.05
CA GLY A 222 14.57 -27.72 15.74
C GLY A 222 15.32 -26.95 16.84
N ASN A 223 15.13 -27.32 18.10
CA ASN A 223 15.86 -26.75 19.23
C ASN A 223 17.31 -27.26 19.31
N GLU A 224 17.54 -28.54 19.03
CA GLU A 224 18.88 -29.15 19.02
C GLU A 224 19.75 -28.70 17.82
N THR A 225 19.14 -28.34 16.69
CA THR A 225 19.83 -27.91 15.47
C THR A 225 19.95 -26.39 15.36
N TRP A 226 18.93 -25.72 14.81
CA TRP A 226 18.86 -24.26 14.66
C TRP A 226 18.99 -23.55 16.01
N GLY A 227 18.29 -24.05 17.04
CA GLY A 227 18.28 -23.48 18.38
C GLY A 227 19.66 -23.42 19.03
N ALA A 228 20.53 -24.40 18.77
CA ALA A 228 21.91 -24.43 19.24
C ALA A 228 22.87 -23.55 18.41
N THR A 229 22.61 -23.42 17.10
CA THR A 229 23.50 -22.72 16.17
C THR A 229 23.33 -21.20 16.19
N LYS A 230 22.09 -20.69 16.25
CA LYS A 230 21.75 -19.25 16.08
C LYS A 230 22.56 -18.30 16.97
N ASP A 231 22.80 -18.66 18.24
CA ASP A 231 23.50 -17.80 19.20
C ASP A 231 25.02 -17.77 18.98
N ALA A 232 25.57 -18.79 18.33
CA ALA A 232 26.99 -18.87 17.95
C ALA A 232 27.22 -18.20 16.59
N GLU A 233 26.33 -18.45 15.63
CA GLU A 233 26.28 -17.76 14.33
C GLU A 233 26.22 -16.25 14.51
N LYS A 234 25.25 -15.75 15.30
CA LYS A 234 25.10 -14.32 15.56
C LYS A 234 26.35 -13.68 16.18
N LYS A 235 26.97 -14.32 17.18
CA LYS A 235 28.21 -13.82 17.79
C LYS A 235 29.38 -13.78 16.81
N MET A 236 29.49 -14.79 15.93
CA MET A 236 30.54 -14.82 14.90
C MET A 236 30.31 -13.72 13.87
N LYS A 237 29.06 -13.50 13.45
CA LYS A 237 28.66 -12.44 12.52
C LYS A 237 28.92 -11.05 13.09
N GLU A 238 28.51 -10.78 14.34
CA GLU A 238 28.79 -9.52 15.05
C GLU A 238 30.29 -9.23 15.15
N GLN A 239 31.13 -10.25 15.37
CA GLN A 239 32.59 -10.10 15.37
C GLN A 239 33.15 -9.79 13.97
N GLN A 240 32.66 -10.48 12.93
CA GLN A 240 33.07 -10.24 11.55
C GLN A 240 32.67 -8.86 11.04
N ASP A 241 31.46 -8.40 11.36
CA ASP A 241 30.95 -7.09 10.96
C ASP A 241 31.72 -5.95 11.66
N GLU A 242 32.08 -6.12 12.93
CA GLU A 242 32.93 -5.18 13.67
C GLU A 242 34.37 -5.11 13.10
N ASP A 243 34.96 -6.25 12.74
CA ASP A 243 36.28 -6.30 12.10
C ASP A 243 36.26 -5.78 10.66
N GLN A 244 35.16 -5.97 9.91
CA GLN A 244 34.95 -5.35 8.60
C GLN A 244 34.79 -3.84 8.71
N ARG A 245 33.99 -3.34 9.68
CA ARG A 245 33.80 -1.90 9.89
C ARG A 245 35.12 -1.21 10.20
N LYS A 246 35.95 -1.77 11.08
CA LYS A 246 37.31 -1.25 11.37
C LYS A 246 38.21 -1.20 10.14
N LYS A 247 38.22 -2.25 9.32
CA LYS A 247 39.01 -2.27 8.07
C LYS A 247 38.53 -1.21 7.10
N GLN A 248 37.22 -1.03 6.97
CA GLN A 248 36.64 -0.02 6.09
C GLN A 248 36.91 1.41 6.62
N GLU A 249 36.82 1.64 7.93
CA GLU A 249 37.24 2.89 8.56
C GLU A 249 38.75 3.19 8.34
N GLU A 250 39.62 2.18 8.39
CA GLU A 250 41.05 2.31 8.07
C GLU A 250 41.30 2.57 6.57
N GLU A 251 40.58 1.90 5.67
CA GLU A 251 40.69 2.09 4.22
C GLU A 251 40.16 3.47 3.79
N ASP A 252 39.02 3.91 4.33
CA ASP A 252 38.45 5.22 4.02
C ASP A 252 39.28 6.35 4.64
N LYS A 253 39.99 6.11 5.75
CA LYS A 253 41.00 7.04 6.28
C LYS A 253 42.23 7.12 5.37
N LYS A 254 42.74 5.99 4.86
CA LYS A 254 43.86 5.96 3.89
C LYS A 254 43.50 6.66 2.58
N LYS A 255 42.31 6.41 2.02
CA LYS A 255 41.84 7.12 0.81
C LYS A 255 41.80 8.63 1.02
N LYS A 256 41.32 9.10 2.19
CA LYS A 256 41.31 10.55 2.52
C LYS A 256 42.70 11.13 2.74
N GLU A 257 43.65 10.34 3.23
CA GLU A 257 45.06 10.73 3.33
C GLU A 257 45.69 10.79 1.92
N GLU A 258 45.45 9.81 1.06
CA GLU A 258 45.92 9.79 -0.35
C GLU A 258 45.25 10.87 -1.23
N GLU A 259 43.98 11.19 -1.02
CA GLU A 259 43.28 12.29 -1.69
C GLU A 259 43.68 13.67 -1.13
N GLY A 260 44.04 13.74 0.17
CA GLY A 260 44.49 14.97 0.83
C GLY A 260 45.95 15.36 0.53
N GLU A 261 46.81 14.40 0.22
CA GLU A 261 48.19 14.66 -0.26
C GLU A 261 48.23 15.11 -1.74
N GLY A 262 47.07 15.27 -2.40
CA GLY A 262 46.95 15.75 -3.77
C GLY A 262 46.89 17.28 -3.96
N GLU A 263 46.74 18.07 -2.88
CA GLU A 263 46.57 19.53 -2.92
C GLU A 263 47.60 20.31 -2.07
N GLU A 264 48.90 20.02 -2.23
CA GLU A 264 49.98 20.95 -1.80
C GLU A 264 51.08 21.11 -2.87
N GLU A 265 50.94 22.13 -3.74
CA GLU A 265 52.10 22.96 -4.14
C GLU A 265 51.79 24.44 -3.86
N PRO A 266 52.74 25.21 -3.30
CA PRO A 266 52.51 26.58 -2.82
C PRO A 266 52.75 27.67 -3.89
N GLU A 267 52.29 28.87 -3.56
CA GLU A 267 52.31 30.08 -4.40
C GLU A 267 53.69 30.52 -4.90
N GLY A 268 53.69 31.20 -6.05
CA GLY A 268 54.78 32.05 -6.53
C GLY A 268 54.21 33.36 -7.08
N GLU A 269 54.45 34.46 -6.37
CA GLU A 269 54.02 35.81 -6.71
C GLU A 269 54.74 36.42 -7.94
N ASP A 270 54.15 37.52 -8.43
CA ASP A 270 54.71 38.66 -9.20
C ASP A 270 54.14 38.84 -10.63
N ASN A 271 53.80 40.05 -11.10
CA ASN A 271 53.26 41.27 -10.45
C ASN A 271 52.75 42.22 -11.57
N GLU A 272 51.84 43.14 -11.22
CA GLU A 272 51.62 44.49 -11.81
C GLU A 272 51.22 44.74 -13.30
N GLU A 273 50.55 45.89 -13.45
CA GLU A 273 50.11 46.70 -14.62
C GLU A 273 48.67 46.43 -15.11
N GLU A 274 47.66 47.26 -14.74
CA GLU A 274 47.36 48.64 -15.24
C GLU A 274 47.15 48.67 -16.76
N GLU A 275 46.13 49.31 -17.34
CA GLU A 275 44.85 49.89 -16.88
C GLU A 275 43.97 50.04 -18.15
N ASP A 276 42.70 50.42 -18.00
CA ASP A 276 41.88 51.15 -18.98
C ASP A 276 41.42 50.59 -20.37
N GLU A 277 40.08 50.65 -20.49
CA GLU A 277 39.28 51.29 -21.55
C GLU A 277 38.77 50.54 -22.82
N GLU A 278 37.49 50.85 -23.10
CA GLU A 278 36.74 50.77 -24.38
C GLU A 278 36.49 49.39 -25.04
N GLU A 279 35.33 49.09 -25.64
CA GLU A 279 33.95 49.65 -25.60
C GLU A 279 33.01 48.63 -26.32
N GLU A 280 31.69 48.65 -26.03
CA GLU A 280 30.57 48.20 -26.92
C GLU A 280 30.54 46.72 -27.44
N GLU A 281 29.40 46.05 -27.70
CA GLU A 281 27.96 46.37 -27.62
C GLU A 281 27.14 45.04 -27.63
N LYS A 282 25.95 44.99 -26.98
CA LYS A 282 24.72 44.20 -27.34
C LYS A 282 24.81 42.65 -27.35
N GLU A 283 23.74 41.83 -27.26
CA GLU A 283 22.28 41.86 -26.98
C GLU A 283 21.94 40.37 -26.63
N GLU A 284 20.90 39.92 -25.89
CA GLU A 284 19.63 40.49 -25.37
C GLU A 284 19.19 39.63 -24.12
N ASP A 285 18.48 40.22 -23.15
CA ASP A 285 17.42 39.75 -22.20
C ASP A 285 16.95 38.25 -22.18
N GLU A 286 16.31 37.68 -21.14
CA GLU A 286 15.82 38.10 -19.81
C GLU A 286 15.47 36.82 -18.99
N ASP A 287 15.64 36.81 -17.65
CA ASP A 287 14.62 36.35 -16.67
C ASP A 287 15.12 36.59 -15.22
N GLU A 288 14.78 37.76 -14.67
CA GLU A 288 14.88 38.17 -13.26
C GLU A 288 13.50 38.75 -12.85
N THR A 289 13.03 38.80 -11.59
CA THR A 289 13.69 38.59 -10.29
C THR A 289 12.69 38.20 -9.19
N GLU A 290 13.23 37.87 -8.01
CA GLU A 290 12.52 37.73 -6.73
C GLU A 290 11.98 39.05 -6.13
N GLY A 291 10.77 39.02 -5.55
CA GLY A 291 10.33 39.77 -4.35
C GLY A 291 10.77 41.25 -4.16
N PRO A 292 11.13 41.70 -2.93
CA PRO A 292 10.64 41.23 -1.62
C PRO A 292 10.40 42.36 -0.55
N LEU A 293 9.92 41.94 0.64
CA LEU A 293 10.23 42.46 2.01
C LEU A 293 9.68 43.82 2.57
N LYS A 294 9.30 43.72 3.87
CA LYS A 294 9.41 44.70 4.98
C LYS A 294 8.48 45.94 5.02
N ASP A 295 8.12 46.49 6.19
CA ASP A 295 7.95 45.95 7.57
C ASP A 295 7.11 46.94 8.40
N GLU A 296 6.62 46.50 9.57
CA GLU A 296 6.09 47.29 10.72
C GLU A 296 5.07 48.45 10.52
N LEU A 297 3.87 48.26 11.12
CA LEU A 297 3.32 49.15 12.17
C LEU A 297 2.26 48.45 13.04
#